data_AF-A0A2H0BSB9-F1
#
_entry.id   AF-A0A2H0BSB9-F1
#
_cell.length_a   1.000
_cell.length_b   1.000
_cell.length_c   1.000
_cell.angle_alpha   90.00
_cell.angle_beta   90.00
_cell.angle_gamma   90.00
#
_symmetry.space_group_name_H-M   'P 1'
#
loop_
_entity.id
_entity.type
_entity.pdbx_description
1 polymer ?
#
loop_
_entity_poly.entity_id
_entity_poly.type
_entity_poly.pdbx_seq_one_letter_code
_entity_poly.pdbx_strand_id
1 'polypeptide(L)'
;MKKIYVLLLGACLSSLPFFFAIPSKAAALNERLSGRILLSVEEHGEAWYIAPVTKSRSYLGHAETALHFLQSKALGIKNAQLFEIPTESEVLQENTALRQRLSGAVLLQVESHGEAWYVNPTDLKRYPLKTAEDALFIIKTFGLGISLSNLSSIPIEQTIAGAVSLLYPPFVAQAPLGDWSDPRQADGCEEASTLMAIAWARGEALSPQTALNKIIEMSDWEESVYGYFRDTSVQDTANRLLHQYEHFDTYSIENNANAERIKQVLAQGNVVITAINGTLLGNPYYRGSGPLRHMILIIGYDAAQDEFILHDPGTQFGGSMWFPVSRVENALQDYYSGDQVPVGPPRTAMIVISKPT
;
A
#
# COMPACT_ATOMS: atom_id res chain seq x y z
N MET A 1 20.95 98.46 7.53
CA MET A 1 21.78 97.24 7.53
C MET A 1 20.86 96.03 7.59
N LYS A 2 20.98 95.13 6.61
CA LYS A 2 20.02 94.06 6.27
C LYS A 2 19.94 93.00 7.38
N LYS A 3 18.72 92.67 7.84
CA LYS A 3 18.44 91.48 8.67
C LYS A 3 18.15 90.30 7.74
N ILE A 4 18.97 89.25 7.83
CA ILE A 4 18.79 87.99 7.09
C ILE A 4 17.88 87.09 7.93
N TYR A 5 16.74 86.71 7.37
CA TYR A 5 15.89 85.64 7.89
C TYR A 5 16.33 84.33 7.24
N VAL A 6 16.80 83.38 8.05
CA VAL A 6 17.06 82.00 7.61
C VAL A 6 15.78 81.19 7.79
N LEU A 7 15.17 80.76 6.69
CA LEU A 7 14.09 79.78 6.68
C LEU A 7 14.69 78.38 6.95
N LEU A 8 14.30 77.76 8.06
CA LEU A 8 14.51 76.33 8.31
C LEU A 8 13.30 75.57 7.75
N LEU A 9 13.49 74.91 6.60
CA LEU A 9 12.55 73.90 6.10
C LEU A 9 12.70 72.64 6.95
N GLY A 10 11.72 72.37 7.82
CA GLY A 10 11.58 71.08 8.49
C GLY A 10 11.03 70.05 7.51
N ALA A 11 11.89 69.14 7.04
CA ALA A 11 11.46 67.96 6.29
C ALA A 11 10.83 66.95 7.28
N CYS A 12 9.51 66.83 7.23
CA CYS A 12 8.76 65.81 7.95
C CYS A 12 8.95 64.47 7.23
N LEU A 13 9.91 63.65 7.67
CA LEU A 13 10.01 62.25 7.25
C LEU A 13 8.87 61.47 7.94
N SER A 14 7.77 61.26 7.23
CA SER A 14 6.76 60.26 7.60
C SER A 14 7.37 58.87 7.41
N SER A 15 7.79 58.25 8.51
CA SER A 15 8.16 56.84 8.55
C SER A 15 6.93 55.98 8.31
N LEU A 16 6.65 55.66 7.04
CA LEU A 16 5.74 54.57 6.68
C LEU A 16 6.37 53.27 7.19
N PRO A 17 5.72 52.52 8.11
CA PRO A 17 6.21 51.21 8.50
C PRO A 17 6.20 50.30 7.27
N PHE A 18 7.40 49.96 6.79
CA PHE A 18 7.61 48.91 5.81
C PHE A 18 7.20 47.59 6.48
N PHE A 19 5.95 47.17 6.29
CA PHE A 19 5.53 45.83 6.60
C PHE A 19 6.25 44.88 5.63
N PHE A 20 7.39 44.36 6.05
CA PHE A 20 7.96 43.16 5.44
C PHE A 20 6.97 42.02 5.71
N ALA A 21 6.17 41.67 4.70
CA ALA A 21 5.43 40.42 4.68
C ALA A 21 6.45 39.29 4.74
N ILE A 22 6.58 38.64 5.90
CA ILE A 22 7.36 37.42 6.04
C ILE A 22 6.69 36.40 5.12
N PRO A 23 7.36 35.85 4.09
CA PRO A 23 6.77 34.82 3.26
C PRO A 23 6.47 33.61 4.15
N SER A 24 5.18 33.35 4.37
CA SER A 24 4.70 32.14 5.03
C SER A 24 5.26 30.95 4.25
N LYS A 25 6.14 30.16 4.88
CA LYS A 25 6.63 28.90 4.33
C LYS A 25 5.41 28.08 3.92
N ALA A 26 5.26 27.78 2.63
CA ALA A 26 4.12 27.01 2.14
C ALA A 26 4.03 25.70 2.94
N ALA A 27 2.83 25.39 3.44
CA ALA A 27 2.61 24.17 4.21
C ALA A 27 3.05 22.95 3.38
N ALA A 28 3.74 22.01 4.01
CA ALA A 28 4.16 20.77 3.36
C ALA A 28 2.95 20.04 2.77
N LEU A 29 3.17 19.25 1.71
CA LEU A 29 2.07 18.64 0.95
C LEU A 29 1.17 17.78 1.84
N ASN A 30 1.76 17.00 2.75
CA ASN A 30 1.07 16.17 3.72
C ASN A 30 0.21 16.97 4.71
N GLU A 31 0.62 18.18 5.09
CA GLU A 31 -0.19 19.09 5.91
C GLU A 31 -1.42 19.59 5.15
N ARG A 32 -1.24 19.95 3.87
CA ARG A 32 -2.33 20.43 3.00
C ARG A 32 -3.36 19.34 2.69
N LEU A 33 -2.89 18.09 2.63
CA LEU A 33 -3.72 16.92 2.34
C LEU A 33 -4.19 16.19 3.60
N SER A 34 -3.89 16.73 4.78
CA SER A 34 -4.31 16.17 6.08
C SER A 34 -5.79 15.83 6.08
N GLY A 35 -6.10 14.57 6.39
CA GLY A 35 -7.48 14.10 6.52
C GLY A 35 -8.20 13.84 5.22
N ARG A 36 -7.55 14.03 4.07
CA ARG A 36 -8.14 13.77 2.75
C ARG A 36 -8.06 12.29 2.40
N ILE A 37 -9.00 11.89 1.55
CA ILE A 37 -8.91 10.65 0.78
C ILE A 37 -8.35 11.01 -0.61
N LEU A 38 -7.36 10.24 -1.05
CA LEU A 38 -6.64 10.46 -2.30
C LEU A 38 -6.82 9.25 -3.22
N LEU A 39 -6.80 9.49 -4.52
CA LEU A 39 -6.86 8.46 -5.55
C LEU A 39 -5.62 8.56 -6.44
N SER A 40 -4.87 7.47 -6.57
CA SER A 40 -3.75 7.39 -7.52
C SER A 40 -4.28 7.46 -8.95
N VAL A 41 -3.92 8.49 -9.71
CA VAL A 41 -4.46 8.70 -11.09
C VAL A 41 -3.60 8.09 -12.19
N GLU A 42 -2.41 7.62 -11.86
CA GLU A 42 -1.42 7.05 -12.78
C GLU A 42 -1.38 5.52 -12.72
N GLU A 43 -2.26 4.91 -11.91
CA GLU A 43 -2.40 3.47 -11.68
C GLU A 43 -3.87 3.04 -11.88
N HIS A 44 -4.48 2.30 -10.96
CA HIS A 44 -5.84 1.75 -11.07
C HIS A 44 -6.87 2.51 -10.22
N GLY A 45 -6.53 3.68 -9.68
CA GLY A 45 -7.42 4.45 -8.80
C GLY A 45 -7.32 4.03 -7.33
N GLU A 46 -6.19 3.49 -6.90
CA GLU A 46 -5.88 3.08 -5.54
C GLU A 46 -6.21 4.19 -4.54
N ALA A 47 -7.00 3.85 -3.51
CA ALA A 47 -7.47 4.79 -2.51
C ALA A 47 -6.52 4.86 -1.30
N TRP A 48 -6.26 6.08 -0.84
CA TRP A 48 -5.37 6.36 0.28
C TRP A 48 -6.02 7.35 1.24
N TYR A 49 -5.76 7.20 2.54
CA TYR A 49 -6.17 8.15 3.57
C TYR A 49 -4.95 8.82 4.18
N ILE A 50 -4.99 10.15 4.33
CA ILE A 50 -3.97 10.90 5.06
C ILE A 50 -4.44 11.10 6.49
N ALA A 51 -3.83 10.41 7.45
CA ALA A 51 -4.22 10.51 8.85
C ALA A 51 -4.02 11.95 9.38
N PRO A 52 -5.06 12.61 9.93
CA PRO A 52 -5.00 14.01 10.37
C PRO A 52 -3.95 14.30 11.44
N VAL A 53 -3.63 13.30 12.27
CA VAL A 53 -2.70 13.44 13.39
C VAL A 53 -1.25 13.26 12.93
N THR A 54 -0.96 12.14 12.27
CA THR A 54 0.41 11.75 11.87
C THR A 54 0.83 12.35 10.54
N LYS A 55 -0.11 12.89 9.75
CA LYS A 55 0.13 13.44 8.39
C LYS A 55 0.75 12.41 7.45
N SER A 56 0.44 11.14 7.67
CA SER A 56 0.98 10.02 6.93
C SER A 56 -0.11 9.36 6.10
N ARG A 57 0.28 8.77 4.97
CA ARG A 57 -0.62 8.05 4.07
C ARG A 57 -0.76 6.58 4.46
N SER A 58 -1.98 6.07 4.31
CA SER A 58 -2.32 4.66 4.48
C SER A 58 -3.21 4.22 3.34
N TYR A 59 -2.93 3.05 2.78
CA TYR A 59 -3.77 2.48 1.73
C TYR A 59 -5.08 1.99 2.32
N LEU A 60 -6.16 2.29 1.61
CA LEU A 60 -7.51 1.90 2.00
C LEU A 60 -7.93 0.57 1.38
N GLY A 61 -7.29 0.12 0.30
CA GLY A 61 -7.73 -1.06 -0.42
C GLY A 61 -9.13 -0.89 -1.03
N HIS A 62 -9.89 -1.99 -1.04
CA HIS A 62 -11.26 -2.02 -1.54
C HIS A 62 -12.26 -1.54 -0.48
N ALA A 63 -13.53 -1.41 -0.85
CA ALA A 63 -14.59 -0.80 -0.01
C ALA A 63 -14.71 -1.39 1.41
N GLU A 64 -14.68 -2.72 1.56
CA GLU A 64 -14.77 -3.39 2.87
C GLU A 64 -13.51 -3.17 3.71
N THR A 65 -12.32 -3.33 3.11
CA THR A 65 -11.04 -3.05 3.76
C THR A 65 -10.97 -1.59 4.23
N ALA A 66 -11.41 -0.67 3.38
CA ALA A 66 -11.42 0.75 3.67
C ALA A 66 -12.35 1.07 4.85
N LEU A 67 -13.54 0.46 4.89
CA LEU A 67 -14.46 0.59 6.01
C LEU A 67 -13.79 0.20 7.33
N HIS A 68 -13.27 -1.03 7.41
CA HIS A 68 -12.65 -1.55 8.62
C HIS A 68 -11.43 -0.74 9.03
N PHE A 69 -10.58 -0.39 8.07
CA PHE A 69 -9.40 0.44 8.31
C PHE A 69 -9.80 1.80 8.87
N LEU A 70 -10.69 2.53 8.21
CA LEU A 70 -11.11 3.86 8.64
C LEU A 70 -11.80 3.82 10.01
N GLN A 71 -12.66 2.83 10.25
CA GLN A 71 -13.29 2.62 11.57
C GLN A 71 -12.26 2.31 12.67
N SER A 72 -11.18 1.59 12.37
CA SER A 72 -10.09 1.34 13.33
C SER A 72 -9.36 2.62 13.75
N LYS A 73 -9.42 3.67 12.92
CA LYS A 73 -8.83 5.00 13.21
C LYS A 73 -9.82 5.95 13.89
N ALA A 74 -11.03 5.49 14.20
CA ALA A 74 -12.10 6.35 14.67
C ALA A 74 -11.84 6.90 16.09
N LEU A 75 -12.12 8.18 16.27
CA LEU A 75 -12.08 8.87 17.55
C LEU A 75 -13.47 8.83 18.20
N GLY A 76 -13.55 8.41 19.45
CA GLY A 76 -14.80 8.44 20.20
C GLY A 76 -15.36 9.86 20.34
N ILE A 77 -16.64 10.05 20.03
CA ILE A 77 -17.34 11.34 20.16
C ILE A 77 -18.72 11.15 20.81
N LYS A 78 -19.09 12.11 21.66
CA LYS A 78 -20.42 12.16 22.31
C LYS A 78 -21.48 12.72 21.38
N ASN A 79 -22.74 12.37 21.62
CA ASN A 79 -23.87 12.77 20.76
C ASN A 79 -23.99 14.28 20.63
N ALA A 80 -23.86 15.02 21.74
CA ALA A 80 -23.95 16.48 21.75
C ALA A 80 -22.95 17.14 20.78
N GLN A 81 -21.68 16.73 20.83
CA GLN A 81 -20.63 17.27 19.95
C GLN A 81 -20.76 16.77 18.52
N LEU A 82 -21.16 15.51 18.34
CA LEU A 82 -21.37 14.94 17.02
C LEU A 82 -22.44 15.73 16.27
N PHE A 83 -23.59 16.06 16.89
CA PHE A 83 -24.70 16.82 16.30
C PHE A 83 -24.38 18.28 15.96
N GLU A 84 -23.26 18.81 16.43
CA GLU A 84 -22.73 20.12 16.00
C GLU A 84 -21.99 20.06 14.65
N ILE A 85 -21.71 18.84 14.15
CA ILE A 85 -21.19 18.57 12.82
C ILE A 85 -22.37 18.17 11.94
N PRO A 86 -22.77 19.01 10.97
CA PRO A 86 -23.94 18.76 10.14
C PRO A 86 -23.67 17.65 9.13
N THR A 87 -24.71 16.89 8.83
CA THR A 87 -24.77 15.98 7.68
C THR A 87 -24.92 16.75 6.35
N GLU A 88 -24.89 16.04 5.23
CA GLU A 88 -25.08 16.60 3.89
C GLU A 88 -26.36 17.47 3.80
N SER A 89 -27.48 16.98 4.34
CA SER A 89 -28.80 17.63 4.27
C SER A 89 -29.00 18.75 5.29
N GLU A 90 -28.10 18.92 6.26
CA GLU A 90 -28.21 19.92 7.32
C GLU A 90 -27.45 21.21 6.97
N VAL A 91 -27.98 22.34 7.45
CA VAL A 91 -27.33 23.66 7.30
C VAL A 91 -26.11 23.73 8.21
N LEU A 92 -25.04 24.41 7.75
CA LEU A 92 -23.83 24.62 8.55
C LEU A 92 -24.17 25.36 9.85
N GLN A 93 -23.98 24.69 10.99
CA GLN A 93 -24.18 25.27 12.32
C GLN A 93 -23.03 26.23 12.70
N GLU A 94 -23.17 27.03 13.75
CA GLU A 94 -22.18 28.08 14.08
C GLU A 94 -20.82 27.56 14.58
N ASN A 95 -20.73 26.33 15.12
CA ASN A 95 -19.49 25.81 15.73
C ASN A 95 -18.41 25.38 14.72
N THR A 96 -17.86 26.38 14.03
CA THR A 96 -16.81 26.22 13.02
C THR A 96 -15.52 25.69 13.64
N ALA A 97 -15.20 26.06 14.89
CA ALA A 97 -13.97 25.64 15.56
C ALA A 97 -13.93 24.12 15.81
N LEU A 98 -15.05 23.53 16.27
CA LEU A 98 -15.13 22.08 16.47
C LEU A 98 -14.96 21.33 15.15
N ARG A 99 -15.64 21.76 14.08
CA ARG A 99 -15.58 21.10 12.78
C ARG A 99 -14.20 21.21 12.14
N GLN A 100 -13.54 22.35 12.26
CA GLN A 100 -12.15 22.52 11.81
C GLN A 100 -11.20 21.59 12.58
N ARG A 101 -11.38 21.46 13.90
CA ARG A 101 -10.57 20.57 14.74
C ARG A 101 -10.72 19.10 14.37
N LEU A 102 -11.91 18.68 13.96
CA LEU A 102 -12.24 17.30 13.59
C LEU A 102 -12.19 17.06 12.07
N SER A 103 -11.72 18.03 11.30
CA SER A 103 -11.61 17.96 9.84
C SER A 103 -10.79 16.75 9.41
N GLY A 104 -11.39 15.89 8.60
CA GLY A 104 -10.77 14.66 8.08
C GLY A 104 -10.69 13.50 9.06
N ALA A 105 -11.21 13.66 10.27
CA ALA A 105 -11.25 12.58 11.26
C ALA A 105 -12.35 11.57 10.93
N VAL A 106 -12.11 10.32 11.30
CA VAL A 106 -13.16 9.32 11.47
C VAL A 106 -13.62 9.37 12.91
N LEU A 107 -14.93 9.38 13.14
CA LEU A 107 -15.54 9.54 14.46
C LEU A 107 -16.41 8.33 14.76
N LEU A 108 -16.35 7.84 16.00
CA LEU A 108 -17.20 6.75 16.50
C LEU A 108 -18.16 7.31 17.54
N GLN A 109 -19.46 7.14 17.31
CA GLN A 109 -20.49 7.59 18.23
C GLN A 109 -20.59 6.66 19.44
N VAL A 110 -20.06 7.08 20.58
CA VAL A 110 -19.89 6.21 21.77
C VAL A 110 -21.15 6.08 22.64
N GLU A 111 -22.15 6.96 22.46
CA GLU A 111 -23.38 7.00 23.26
C GLU A 111 -24.59 6.44 22.47
N SER A 112 -24.33 5.61 21.44
CA SER A 112 -25.33 4.98 20.56
C SER A 112 -24.81 3.61 20.09
N HIS A 113 -25.36 3.06 19.01
CA HIS A 113 -25.00 1.76 18.42
C HIS A 113 -23.60 1.69 17.78
N GLY A 114 -22.66 2.57 18.15
CA GLY A 114 -21.30 2.56 17.60
C GLY A 114 -21.21 2.99 16.15
N GLU A 115 -22.07 3.93 15.73
CA GLU A 115 -22.08 4.42 14.35
C GLU A 115 -20.82 5.25 14.03
N ALA A 116 -20.17 4.95 12.90
CA ALA A 116 -18.98 5.66 12.46
C ALA A 116 -19.30 6.72 11.39
N TRP A 117 -18.51 7.80 11.39
CA TRP A 117 -18.70 8.98 10.56
C TRP A 117 -17.36 9.52 10.06
N TYR A 118 -17.26 9.94 8.80
CA TYR A 118 -16.12 10.66 8.25
C TYR A 118 -16.43 12.16 8.16
N VAL A 119 -15.57 13.02 8.69
CA VAL A 119 -15.71 14.48 8.55
C VAL A 119 -14.93 14.95 7.33
N ASN A 120 -15.61 15.36 6.26
CA ASN A 120 -14.93 15.73 5.02
C ASN A 120 -14.20 17.08 5.17
N PRO A 121 -12.88 17.18 4.89
CA PRO A 121 -12.14 18.41 5.08
C PRO A 121 -12.55 19.59 4.19
N THR A 122 -13.24 19.34 3.07
CA THR A 122 -13.55 20.40 2.09
C THR A 122 -14.83 21.15 2.41
N ASP A 123 -15.80 20.51 3.08
CA ASP A 123 -17.08 21.12 3.45
C ASP A 123 -17.35 21.12 4.96
N LEU A 124 -16.49 20.45 5.75
CA LEU A 124 -16.59 20.29 7.19
C LEU A 124 -17.88 19.60 7.66
N LYS A 125 -18.53 18.83 6.77
CA LYS A 125 -19.70 18.01 7.07
C LYS A 125 -19.30 16.58 7.43
N ARG A 126 -20.18 15.88 8.16
CA ARG A 126 -20.02 14.45 8.45
C ARG A 126 -20.80 13.59 7.45
N TYR A 127 -20.21 12.47 7.08
CA TYR A 127 -20.77 11.46 6.19
C TYR A 127 -20.79 10.11 6.90
N PRO A 128 -21.85 9.29 6.70
CA PRO A 128 -21.91 7.96 7.30
C PRO A 128 -20.74 7.11 6.81
N LEU A 129 -20.25 6.23 7.69
CA LEU A 129 -19.21 5.25 7.40
C LEU A 129 -19.54 3.93 8.12
N LYS A 130 -20.74 3.41 7.88
CA LYS A 130 -21.28 2.24 8.55
C LYS A 130 -21.10 0.98 7.72
N THR A 131 -21.22 1.10 6.40
CA THR A 131 -21.14 -0.02 5.47
C THR A 131 -20.05 0.16 4.43
N ALA A 132 -19.76 -0.90 3.67
CA ALA A 132 -18.78 -0.84 2.59
C ALA A 132 -19.26 0.12 1.48
N GLU A 133 -20.56 0.21 1.25
CA GLU A 133 -21.16 1.16 0.32
C GLU A 133 -20.92 2.61 0.76
N ASP A 134 -21.00 2.90 2.06
CA ASP A 134 -20.68 4.23 2.60
C ASP A 134 -19.19 4.58 2.36
N ALA A 135 -18.28 3.64 2.65
CA ALA A 135 -16.85 3.82 2.42
C ALA A 135 -16.56 4.06 0.93
N LEU A 136 -17.17 3.26 0.05
CA LEU A 136 -17.06 3.41 -1.40
C LEU A 136 -17.61 4.76 -1.88
N PHE A 137 -18.74 5.20 -1.33
CA PHE A 137 -19.33 6.51 -1.63
C PHE A 137 -18.36 7.63 -1.26
N ILE A 138 -17.78 7.59 -0.05
CA ILE A 138 -16.81 8.58 0.42
C ILE A 138 -15.58 8.60 -0.50
N ILE A 139 -15.02 7.43 -0.83
CA ILE A 139 -13.84 7.31 -1.70
C ILE A 139 -14.11 7.89 -3.09
N LYS A 140 -15.24 7.52 -3.71
CA LYS A 140 -15.60 7.98 -5.06
C LYS A 140 -15.97 9.47 -5.11
N THR A 141 -16.60 9.99 -4.07
CA THR A 141 -17.14 11.36 -4.05
C THR A 141 -16.09 12.38 -3.61
N PHE A 142 -15.27 12.03 -2.61
CA PHE A 142 -14.33 12.97 -1.98
C PHE A 142 -12.86 12.68 -2.31
N GLY A 143 -12.59 11.57 -3.02
CA GLY A 143 -11.27 11.20 -3.48
C GLY A 143 -10.64 12.28 -4.36
N LEU A 144 -9.49 12.79 -3.92
CA LEU A 144 -8.69 13.74 -4.70
C LEU A 144 -7.63 13.01 -5.50
N GLY A 145 -7.62 13.20 -6.82
CA GLY A 145 -6.56 12.67 -7.68
C GLY A 145 -5.17 13.17 -7.27
N ILE A 146 -4.19 12.26 -7.18
CA ILE A 146 -2.80 12.56 -6.87
C ILE A 146 -1.85 11.75 -7.76
N SER A 147 -0.74 12.37 -8.20
CA SER A 147 0.32 11.67 -8.94
C SER A 147 1.16 10.80 -8.02
N LEU A 148 1.80 9.77 -8.56
CA LEU A 148 2.65 8.87 -7.79
C LEU A 148 3.82 9.60 -7.13
N SER A 149 4.41 10.57 -7.83
CA SER A 149 5.50 11.42 -7.33
C SER A 149 5.12 12.26 -6.12
N ASN A 150 3.89 12.79 -6.09
CA ASN A 150 3.40 13.58 -4.96
C ASN A 150 2.98 12.66 -3.81
N LEU A 151 2.33 11.54 -4.12
CA LEU A 151 1.92 10.56 -3.12
C LEU A 151 3.16 9.95 -2.42
N SER A 152 4.23 9.64 -3.15
CA SER A 152 5.47 9.09 -2.60
C SER A 152 6.22 10.04 -1.66
N SER A 153 6.02 11.35 -1.83
CA SER A 153 6.57 12.37 -0.91
C SER A 153 5.87 12.43 0.45
N ILE A 154 4.71 11.78 0.60
CA ILE A 154 3.96 11.71 1.85
C ILE A 154 4.47 10.49 2.65
N PRO A 155 4.89 10.67 3.91
CA PRO A 155 5.32 9.56 4.75
C PRO A 155 4.24 8.48 4.83
N ILE A 156 4.62 7.22 4.70
CA ILE A 156 3.71 6.11 4.97
C ILE A 156 3.43 6.10 6.48
N GLU A 157 2.21 5.80 6.91
CA GLU A 157 1.89 5.65 8.33
C GLU A 157 2.76 4.55 8.91
N GLN A 158 3.79 4.96 9.65
CA GLN A 158 4.56 4.05 10.47
C GLN A 158 3.62 3.55 11.54
N THR A 159 3.25 2.29 11.43
CA THR A 159 2.37 1.62 12.35
C THR A 159 2.91 1.82 13.76
N ILE A 160 2.06 2.26 14.70
CA ILE A 160 2.25 1.87 16.10
C ILE A 160 2.47 0.36 16.05
N ALA A 161 3.61 -0.11 16.57
CA ALA A 161 4.03 -1.51 16.48
C ALA A 161 2.82 -2.45 16.67
N GLY A 162 2.39 -3.10 15.58
CA GLY A 162 1.45 -4.22 15.64
C GLY A 162 0.05 -4.10 15.04
N ALA A 163 -0.30 -3.17 14.14
CA ALA A 163 -1.61 -3.25 13.45
C ALA A 163 -1.52 -3.80 12.01
N VAL A 164 -0.88 -3.09 11.08
CA VAL A 164 -0.66 -3.54 9.70
C VAL A 164 0.76 -3.16 9.24
N SER A 165 1.53 -4.10 8.71
CA SER A 165 2.75 -3.82 7.93
C SER A 165 2.41 -4.04 6.46
N LEU A 166 2.63 -3.06 5.57
CA LEU A 166 2.37 -3.19 4.12
C LEU A 166 3.39 -2.37 3.33
N LEU A 167 4.04 -3.01 2.35
CA LEU A 167 5.23 -2.45 1.68
C LEU A 167 5.03 -2.04 0.21
N TYR A 168 3.85 -2.31 -0.37
CA TYR A 168 3.41 -1.94 -1.73
C TYR A 168 4.36 -2.26 -2.89
N PRO A 169 4.78 -3.53 -3.09
CA PRO A 169 5.32 -3.93 -4.39
C PRO A 169 4.32 -3.73 -5.54
N PRO A 170 4.78 -3.45 -6.77
CA PRO A 170 3.91 -3.51 -7.93
C PRO A 170 3.38 -4.94 -8.12
N PHE A 171 2.21 -5.07 -8.75
CA PHE A 171 1.60 -6.36 -9.04
C PHE A 171 1.63 -6.67 -10.54
N VAL A 172 1.98 -7.90 -10.89
CA VAL A 172 1.79 -8.48 -12.22
C VAL A 172 1.37 -9.96 -12.10
N ALA A 173 0.49 -10.41 -13.00
CA ALA A 173 0.23 -11.84 -13.16
C ALA A 173 1.35 -12.51 -13.97
N GLN A 174 1.54 -13.82 -13.78
CA GLN A 174 2.51 -14.61 -14.55
C GLN A 174 2.19 -14.70 -16.05
N ALA A 175 0.94 -14.45 -16.43
CA ALA A 175 0.53 -14.15 -17.79
C ALA A 175 0.11 -12.66 -17.88
N PRO A 176 1.04 -11.69 -17.99
CA PRO A 176 0.74 -10.27 -17.83
C PRO A 176 -0.29 -9.71 -18.81
N LEU A 177 -0.36 -10.30 -20.01
CA LEU A 177 -1.34 -9.95 -21.05
C LEU A 177 -2.41 -11.04 -21.25
N GLY A 178 -2.46 -12.04 -20.37
CA GLY A 178 -3.49 -13.07 -20.36
C GLY A 178 -3.28 -14.26 -21.30
N ASP A 179 -2.08 -14.45 -21.86
CA ASP A 179 -1.76 -15.64 -22.65
C ASP A 179 -1.29 -16.80 -21.77
N TRP A 180 -2.25 -17.58 -21.29
CA TRP A 180 -2.03 -18.78 -20.48
C TRP A 180 -1.67 -20.01 -21.34
N SER A 181 -1.51 -19.87 -22.65
CA SER A 181 -1.15 -20.99 -23.54
C SER A 181 0.35 -21.13 -23.74
N ASP A 182 1.11 -20.06 -23.53
CA ASP A 182 2.57 -20.10 -23.49
C ASP A 182 3.03 -20.69 -22.14
N PRO A 183 3.76 -21.82 -22.11
CA PRO A 183 4.20 -22.44 -20.87
C PRO A 183 5.09 -21.52 -20.01
N ARG A 184 5.85 -20.61 -20.61
CA ARG A 184 6.68 -19.65 -19.86
C ARG A 184 5.84 -18.68 -19.03
N GLN A 185 4.63 -18.38 -19.51
CA GLN A 185 3.66 -17.57 -18.76
C GLN A 185 2.82 -18.45 -17.83
N ALA A 186 2.38 -19.62 -18.31
CA ALA A 186 1.52 -20.53 -17.56
C ALA A 186 2.23 -21.18 -16.34
N ASP A 187 3.56 -21.24 -16.36
CA ASP A 187 4.39 -21.75 -15.27
C ASP A 187 5.32 -20.66 -14.67
N GLY A 188 5.19 -19.39 -15.07
CA GLY A 188 6.11 -18.30 -14.72
C GLY A 188 5.90 -17.67 -13.34
N CYS A 189 5.48 -18.43 -12.33
CA CYS A 189 5.12 -17.89 -11.02
C CYS A 189 6.35 -17.42 -10.22
N GLU A 190 7.48 -18.11 -10.38
CA GLU A 190 8.78 -17.78 -9.80
C GLU A 190 9.39 -16.51 -10.39
N GLU A 191 9.34 -16.36 -11.72
CA GLU A 191 9.79 -15.17 -12.44
C GLU A 191 8.94 -13.96 -12.06
N ALA A 192 7.60 -14.08 -12.11
CA ALA A 192 6.71 -12.98 -11.76
C ALA A 192 6.89 -12.52 -10.30
N SER A 193 6.99 -13.45 -9.35
CA SER A 193 7.22 -13.13 -7.92
C SER A 193 8.57 -12.43 -7.71
N THR A 194 9.61 -12.90 -8.41
CA THR A 194 10.95 -12.29 -8.39
C THR A 194 10.92 -10.88 -8.93
N LEU A 195 10.27 -10.65 -10.08
CA LEU A 195 10.17 -9.33 -10.71
C LEU A 195 9.43 -8.32 -9.83
N MET A 196 8.31 -8.71 -9.22
CA MET A 196 7.58 -7.83 -8.29
C MET A 196 8.46 -7.41 -7.10
N ALA A 197 9.20 -8.35 -6.52
CA ALA A 197 10.06 -8.07 -5.37
C ALA A 197 11.27 -7.20 -5.72
N ILE A 198 11.92 -7.43 -6.86
CA ILE A 198 13.03 -6.60 -7.33
C ILE A 198 12.55 -5.20 -7.67
N ALA A 199 11.44 -5.07 -8.40
CA ALA A 199 10.88 -3.77 -8.75
C ALA A 199 10.57 -2.94 -7.49
N TRP A 200 10.00 -3.58 -6.46
CA TRP A 200 9.82 -2.97 -5.15
C TRP A 200 11.14 -2.53 -4.50
N ALA A 201 12.15 -3.40 -4.50
CA ALA A 201 13.44 -3.15 -3.86
C ALA A 201 14.18 -1.98 -4.55
N ARG A 202 14.10 -1.88 -5.88
CA ARG A 202 14.69 -0.82 -6.71
C ARG A 202 13.82 0.44 -6.80
N GLY A 203 12.55 0.39 -6.38
CA GLY A 203 11.60 1.50 -6.53
C GLY A 203 11.21 1.75 -7.99
N GLU A 204 11.20 0.70 -8.80
CA GLU A 204 10.91 0.74 -10.23
C GLU A 204 9.43 0.44 -10.51
N ALA A 205 8.89 1.04 -11.56
CA ALA A 205 7.57 0.67 -12.08
C ALA A 205 7.67 -0.61 -12.91
N LEU A 206 6.64 -1.46 -12.83
CA LEU A 206 6.57 -2.70 -13.59
C LEU A 206 5.29 -2.71 -14.44
N SER A 207 5.41 -2.38 -15.73
CA SER A 207 4.27 -2.45 -16.67
C SER A 207 4.01 -3.91 -17.10
N PRO A 208 2.77 -4.27 -17.49
CA PRO A 208 2.48 -5.61 -17.99
C PRO A 208 3.34 -6.02 -19.19
N GLN A 209 3.62 -5.10 -20.12
CA GLN A 209 4.47 -5.39 -21.29
C GLN A 209 5.93 -5.62 -20.89
N THR A 210 6.46 -4.83 -19.95
CA THR A 210 7.81 -5.02 -19.41
C THR A 210 7.92 -6.35 -18.67
N ALA A 211 6.92 -6.69 -17.85
CA ALA A 211 6.87 -7.95 -17.13
C ALA A 211 6.80 -9.14 -18.09
N LEU A 212 5.98 -9.07 -19.16
CA LEU A 212 5.89 -10.12 -20.15
C LEU A 212 7.26 -10.39 -20.78
N ASN A 213 7.93 -9.35 -21.28
CA ASN A 213 9.24 -9.51 -21.90
C ASN A 213 10.24 -10.15 -20.93
N LYS A 214 10.29 -9.67 -19.68
CA LYS A 214 11.22 -10.20 -18.68
C LYS A 214 10.91 -11.64 -18.27
N ILE A 215 9.64 -12.01 -18.07
CA ILE A 215 9.25 -13.40 -17.77
C ILE A 215 9.73 -14.33 -18.89
N ILE A 216 9.46 -13.96 -20.14
CA ILE A 216 9.92 -14.75 -21.30
C ILE A 216 11.44 -14.86 -21.35
N GLU A 217 12.17 -13.76 -21.17
CA GLU A 217 13.63 -13.76 -21.19
C GLU A 217 14.24 -14.58 -20.04
N MET A 218 13.66 -14.51 -18.84
CA MET A 218 14.08 -15.30 -17.67
C MET A 218 13.88 -16.78 -17.91
N SER A 219 12.69 -17.20 -18.37
CA SER A 219 12.42 -18.60 -18.68
C SER A 219 13.29 -19.13 -19.82
N ASP A 220 13.48 -18.36 -20.90
CA ASP A 220 14.37 -18.74 -22.02
C ASP A 220 15.83 -18.87 -21.55
N TRP A 221 16.27 -18.00 -20.64
CA TRP A 221 17.60 -18.09 -20.05
C TRP A 221 17.74 -19.33 -19.16
N GLU A 222 16.77 -19.62 -18.29
CA GLU A 222 16.78 -20.82 -17.46
C GLU A 222 16.80 -22.10 -18.29
N GLU A 223 15.98 -22.17 -19.35
CA GLU A 223 15.99 -23.27 -20.32
C GLU A 223 17.40 -23.43 -20.93
N SER A 224 18.05 -22.33 -21.31
CA SER A 224 19.37 -22.38 -21.94
C SER A 224 20.51 -22.82 -21.00
N VAL A 225 20.42 -22.49 -19.71
CA VAL A 225 21.48 -22.73 -18.72
C VAL A 225 21.26 -24.03 -17.95
N TYR A 226 20.02 -24.32 -17.60
CA TYR A 226 19.63 -25.44 -16.74
C TYR A 226 18.85 -26.54 -17.46
N GLY A 227 18.39 -26.29 -18.70
CA GLY A 227 17.61 -27.24 -19.49
C GLY A 227 16.13 -27.34 -19.10
N TYR A 228 15.65 -26.47 -18.22
CA TYR A 228 14.24 -26.29 -17.84
C TYR A 228 14.07 -24.97 -17.05
N PHE A 229 12.87 -24.39 -17.08
CA PHE A 229 12.48 -23.21 -16.30
C PHE A 229 11.35 -23.45 -15.29
N ARG A 230 10.60 -24.55 -15.44
CA ARG A 230 9.42 -24.83 -14.60
C ARG A 230 9.77 -25.26 -13.18
N ASP A 231 8.88 -24.92 -12.26
CA ASP A 231 8.84 -25.42 -10.88
C ASP A 231 10.21 -25.28 -10.20
N THR A 232 10.72 -24.06 -10.02
CA THR A 232 12.02 -23.87 -9.34
C THR A 232 11.83 -23.77 -7.82
N SER A 233 12.62 -24.54 -7.06
CA SER A 233 12.61 -24.44 -5.60
C SER A 233 13.01 -23.05 -5.14
N VAL A 234 12.59 -22.63 -3.94
CA VAL A 234 12.98 -21.33 -3.36
C VAL A 234 14.48 -21.04 -3.44
N GLN A 235 15.32 -22.06 -3.20
CA GLN A 235 16.77 -21.94 -3.27
C GLN A 235 17.26 -21.68 -4.70
N ASP A 236 16.67 -22.36 -5.68
CA ASP A 236 17.04 -22.22 -7.09
C ASP A 236 16.47 -20.94 -7.68
N THR A 237 15.22 -20.57 -7.39
CA THR A 237 14.65 -19.26 -7.73
C THR A 237 15.60 -18.14 -7.29
N ALA A 238 16.08 -18.19 -6.04
CA ALA A 238 16.99 -17.19 -5.53
C ALA A 238 18.35 -17.19 -6.25
N ASN A 239 18.95 -18.37 -6.43
CA ASN A 239 20.27 -18.48 -7.06
C ASN A 239 20.25 -18.12 -8.56
N ARG A 240 19.20 -18.53 -9.26
CA ARG A 240 19.07 -18.40 -10.71
C ARG A 240 18.55 -17.03 -11.09
N LEU A 241 17.39 -16.65 -10.55
CA LEU A 241 16.68 -15.46 -11.00
C LEU A 241 17.18 -14.20 -10.31
N LEU A 242 17.34 -14.20 -8.98
CA LEU A 242 17.85 -13.02 -8.25
C LEU A 242 19.35 -12.82 -8.52
N HIS A 243 20.18 -13.82 -8.19
CA HIS A 243 21.64 -13.64 -8.22
C HIS A 243 22.25 -13.70 -9.63
N GLN A 244 21.97 -14.76 -10.39
CA GLN A 244 22.63 -14.96 -11.68
C GLN A 244 22.03 -14.14 -12.82
N TYR A 245 20.71 -14.05 -12.91
CA TYR A 245 20.04 -13.35 -14.01
C TYR A 245 19.88 -11.84 -13.73
N GLU A 246 19.26 -11.44 -12.62
CA GLU A 246 18.99 -10.03 -12.31
C GLU A 246 20.16 -9.30 -11.61
N HIS A 247 21.22 -10.03 -11.25
CA HIS A 247 22.36 -9.50 -10.48
C HIS A 247 21.92 -8.73 -9.23
N PHE A 248 20.95 -9.29 -8.51
CA PHE A 248 20.36 -8.75 -7.31
C PHE A 248 20.84 -9.53 -6.09
N ASP A 249 21.67 -8.90 -5.26
CA ASP A 249 22.31 -9.56 -4.11
C ASP A 249 21.72 -9.15 -2.75
N THR A 250 20.72 -8.26 -2.72
CA THR A 250 20.12 -7.79 -1.46
C THR A 250 18.99 -8.71 -0.99
N TYR A 251 19.31 -9.99 -0.80
CA TYR A 251 18.38 -11.02 -0.35
C TYR A 251 19.04 -12.01 0.61
N SER A 252 18.22 -12.77 1.34
CA SER A 252 18.66 -13.96 2.08
C SER A 252 17.66 -15.09 1.97
N ILE A 253 18.14 -16.33 2.00
CA ILE A 253 17.31 -17.53 1.96
C ILE A 253 17.19 -18.09 3.38
N GLU A 254 15.96 -18.34 3.82
CA GLU A 254 15.68 -18.95 5.11
C GLU A 254 14.90 -20.25 4.94
N ASN A 255 15.41 -21.34 5.52
CA ASN A 255 14.70 -22.62 5.61
C ASN A 255 13.79 -22.65 6.84
N ASN A 256 12.84 -23.59 6.85
CA ASN A 256 11.84 -23.75 7.91
C ASN A 256 10.95 -22.49 8.09
N ALA A 257 10.60 -21.85 6.97
CA ALA A 257 9.68 -20.73 6.95
C ALA A 257 8.36 -21.07 7.66
N ASN A 258 7.87 -20.14 8.47
CA ASN A 258 6.61 -20.24 9.21
C ASN A 258 6.00 -18.85 9.40
N ALA A 259 4.74 -18.79 9.83
CA ALA A 259 4.01 -17.53 9.90
C ALA A 259 4.67 -16.50 10.84
N GLU A 260 5.17 -16.94 12.00
CA GLU A 260 5.82 -16.04 12.97
C GLU A 260 7.05 -15.39 12.36
N ARG A 261 7.91 -16.18 11.72
CA ARG A 261 9.13 -15.67 11.09
C ARG A 261 8.82 -14.72 9.93
N ILE A 262 7.82 -15.03 9.10
CA ILE A 262 7.35 -14.15 8.02
C ILE A 262 6.88 -12.80 8.61
N LYS A 263 6.06 -12.80 9.66
CA LYS A 263 5.62 -11.57 10.35
C LYS A 263 6.81 -10.73 10.84
N GLN A 264 7.83 -11.36 11.42
CA GLN A 264 9.05 -10.66 11.87
C GLN A 264 9.81 -10.01 10.71
N VAL A 265 9.96 -10.71 9.58
CA VAL A 265 10.62 -10.17 8.38
C VAL A 265 9.84 -8.97 7.83
N LEU A 266 8.51 -9.08 7.72
CA LEU A 266 7.65 -8.00 7.27
C LEU A 266 7.70 -6.78 8.20
N ALA A 267 7.81 -6.98 9.51
CA ALA A 267 7.96 -5.90 10.49
C ALA A 267 9.31 -5.16 10.36
N GLN A 268 10.32 -5.79 9.75
CA GLN A 268 11.62 -5.17 9.46
C GLN A 268 11.62 -4.36 8.16
N GLY A 269 10.48 -4.28 7.47
CA GLY A 269 10.36 -3.54 6.21
C GLY A 269 10.82 -4.32 4.98
N ASN A 270 10.93 -5.65 5.08
CA ASN A 270 11.30 -6.57 4.01
C ASN A 270 10.06 -7.28 3.43
N VAL A 271 10.11 -7.70 2.18
CA VAL A 271 9.08 -8.56 1.57
C VAL A 271 9.57 -10.00 1.47
N VAL A 272 8.64 -10.95 1.33
CA VAL A 272 8.96 -12.39 1.36
C VAL A 272 8.43 -13.09 0.11
N ILE A 273 9.31 -13.69 -0.68
CA ILE A 273 8.91 -14.67 -1.70
C ILE A 273 8.88 -16.05 -1.04
N THR A 274 7.83 -16.84 -1.23
CA THR A 274 7.76 -18.20 -0.70
C THR A 274 6.99 -19.13 -1.63
N ALA A 275 7.43 -20.39 -1.64
CA ALA A 275 6.71 -21.48 -2.27
C ALA A 275 5.52 -21.93 -1.41
N ILE A 276 4.42 -22.27 -2.09
CA ILE A 276 3.19 -22.75 -1.47
C ILE A 276 2.57 -23.88 -2.30
N ASN A 277 1.67 -24.61 -1.64
CA ASN A 277 0.65 -25.40 -2.28
C ASN A 277 -0.57 -24.52 -2.62
N GLY A 278 -0.71 -24.14 -3.89
CA GLY A 278 -1.80 -23.28 -4.34
C GLY A 278 -3.19 -23.87 -4.08
N THR A 279 -3.33 -25.20 -4.13
CA THR A 279 -4.59 -25.87 -3.77
C THR A 279 -4.98 -25.68 -2.31
N LEU A 280 -4.00 -25.67 -1.39
CA LEU A 280 -4.26 -25.41 0.03
C LEU A 280 -4.47 -23.92 0.34
N LEU A 281 -3.81 -23.02 -0.39
CA LEU A 281 -4.08 -21.58 -0.30
C LEU A 281 -5.54 -21.29 -0.72
N GLY A 282 -6.04 -22.01 -1.73
CA GLY A 282 -7.44 -21.94 -2.13
C GLY A 282 -7.85 -20.55 -2.61
N ASN A 283 -7.04 -19.96 -3.50
CA ASN A 283 -7.38 -18.66 -4.10
C ASN A 283 -8.68 -18.81 -4.93
N PRO A 284 -9.75 -18.03 -4.64
CA PRO A 284 -11.03 -18.15 -5.35
C PRO A 284 -10.96 -17.80 -6.84
N TYR A 285 -9.89 -17.15 -7.29
CA TYR A 285 -9.69 -16.78 -8.69
C TYR A 285 -8.91 -17.82 -9.51
N TYR A 286 -8.44 -18.91 -8.89
CA TYR A 286 -7.84 -20.01 -9.63
C TYR A 286 -8.88 -20.75 -10.47
N ARG A 287 -8.41 -21.34 -11.57
CA ARG A 287 -9.20 -22.33 -12.32
C ARG A 287 -9.09 -23.68 -11.63
N GLY A 288 -10.22 -24.36 -11.44
CA GLY A 288 -10.24 -25.67 -10.78
C GLY A 288 -9.76 -25.59 -9.34
N SER A 289 -8.87 -26.51 -8.95
CA SER A 289 -8.27 -26.55 -7.61
C SER A 289 -7.07 -25.62 -7.44
N GLY A 290 -6.63 -24.93 -8.49
CA GLY A 290 -5.37 -24.19 -8.48
C GLY A 290 -4.12 -25.07 -8.61
N PRO A 291 -2.95 -24.44 -8.76
CA PRO A 291 -1.68 -25.13 -8.97
C PRO A 291 -1.21 -25.84 -7.69
N LEU A 292 -0.61 -27.02 -7.87
CA LEU A 292 -0.02 -27.77 -6.74
C LEU A 292 1.29 -27.15 -6.26
N ARG A 293 2.12 -26.67 -7.20
CA ARG A 293 3.36 -25.94 -6.95
C ARG A 293 3.14 -24.51 -7.39
N HIS A 294 3.40 -23.57 -6.50
CA HIS A 294 3.17 -22.17 -6.79
C HIS A 294 4.09 -21.28 -5.95
N MET A 295 4.35 -20.08 -6.45
CA MET A 295 5.16 -19.08 -5.76
C MET A 295 4.42 -17.76 -5.64
N ILE A 296 4.48 -17.18 -4.45
CA ILE A 296 3.79 -15.94 -4.11
C ILE A 296 4.75 -14.94 -3.46
N LEU A 297 4.33 -13.67 -3.42
CA LEU A 297 5.04 -12.60 -2.73
C LEU A 297 4.18 -12.08 -1.57
N ILE A 298 4.60 -12.31 -0.33
CA ILE A 298 3.96 -11.76 0.87
C ILE A 298 4.52 -10.36 1.13
N ILE A 299 3.61 -9.40 1.21
CA ILE A 299 3.93 -7.96 1.21
C ILE A 299 3.51 -7.24 2.49
N GLY A 300 2.78 -7.95 3.34
CA GLY A 300 2.27 -7.39 4.58
C GLY A 300 1.56 -8.39 5.46
N TYR A 301 1.22 -7.94 6.67
CA TYR A 301 0.37 -8.66 7.60
C TYR A 301 -0.48 -7.68 8.42
N ASP A 302 -1.68 -8.10 8.75
CA ASP A 302 -2.58 -7.44 9.70
C ASP A 302 -2.67 -8.29 10.97
N ALA A 303 -2.15 -7.76 12.09
CA ALA A 303 -2.14 -8.48 13.36
C ALA A 303 -3.51 -8.50 14.04
N ALA A 304 -4.38 -7.54 13.73
CA ALA A 304 -5.72 -7.44 14.29
C ALA A 304 -6.68 -8.45 13.65
N GLN A 305 -6.54 -8.67 12.34
CA GLN A 305 -7.34 -9.66 11.60
C GLN A 305 -6.68 -11.04 11.52
N ASP A 306 -5.41 -11.14 11.90
CA ASP A 306 -4.56 -12.34 11.74
C ASP A 306 -4.54 -12.83 10.29
N GLU A 307 -4.27 -11.88 9.38
CA GLU A 307 -4.20 -12.12 7.95
C GLU A 307 -2.86 -11.66 7.37
N PHE A 308 -2.38 -12.38 6.35
CA PHE A 308 -1.32 -11.92 5.46
C PHE A 308 -1.91 -11.19 4.27
N ILE A 309 -1.15 -10.22 3.77
CA ILE A 309 -1.40 -9.52 2.52
C ILE A 309 -0.34 -10.00 1.52
N LEU A 310 -0.76 -10.51 0.37
CA LEU A 310 0.14 -11.09 -0.62
C LEU A 310 -0.26 -10.75 -2.07
N HIS A 311 0.73 -10.79 -2.94
CA HIS A 311 0.58 -10.82 -4.38
C HIS A 311 0.67 -12.26 -4.88
N ASP A 312 -0.34 -12.69 -5.61
CA ASP A 312 -0.46 -14.01 -6.20
C ASP A 312 -0.39 -13.92 -7.74
N PRO A 313 0.74 -14.27 -8.37
CA PRO A 313 0.86 -14.12 -9.82
C PRO A 313 -0.03 -15.10 -10.61
N GLY A 314 -0.60 -16.13 -9.97
CA GLY A 314 -1.42 -17.17 -10.60
C GLY A 314 -2.78 -16.72 -11.12
N THR A 315 -3.10 -15.43 -11.00
CA THR A 315 -4.32 -14.83 -11.52
C THR A 315 -4.13 -13.34 -11.79
N GLN A 316 -4.87 -12.76 -12.74
CA GLN A 316 -4.90 -11.31 -12.97
C GLN A 316 -5.49 -10.51 -11.79
N PHE A 317 -6.19 -11.18 -10.85
CA PHE A 317 -6.80 -10.56 -9.67
C PHE A 317 -5.97 -10.74 -8.40
N GLY A 318 -4.71 -11.14 -8.55
CA GLY A 318 -3.85 -11.57 -7.45
C GLY A 318 -3.21 -10.46 -6.64
N GLY A 319 -3.47 -9.19 -6.96
CA GLY A 319 -2.83 -8.05 -6.29
C GLY A 319 -3.42 -7.77 -4.91
N SER A 320 -2.55 -7.64 -3.90
CA SER A 320 -2.87 -7.20 -2.53
C SER A 320 -4.01 -8.01 -1.89
N MET A 321 -3.97 -9.33 -2.08
CA MET A 321 -4.98 -10.25 -1.56
C MET A 321 -4.75 -10.57 -0.09
N TRP A 322 -5.85 -10.81 0.62
CA TRP A 322 -5.87 -11.06 2.05
C TRP A 322 -6.19 -12.53 2.32
N PHE A 323 -5.38 -13.16 3.15
CA PHE A 323 -5.55 -14.56 3.52
C PHE A 323 -5.31 -14.76 5.01
N PRO A 324 -6.15 -15.55 5.71
CA PRO A 324 -5.88 -15.94 7.09
C PRO A 324 -4.48 -16.51 7.25
N VAL A 325 -3.76 -16.08 8.29
CA VAL A 325 -2.39 -16.52 8.57
C VAL A 325 -2.30 -18.04 8.61
N SER A 326 -3.25 -18.69 9.28
CA SER A 326 -3.33 -20.16 9.35
C SER A 326 -3.48 -20.81 7.98
N ARG A 327 -4.16 -20.17 7.02
CA ARG A 327 -4.32 -20.71 5.67
C ARG A 327 -3.00 -20.64 4.90
N VAL A 328 -2.31 -19.49 4.97
CA VAL A 328 -0.99 -19.34 4.34
C VAL A 328 0.01 -20.30 4.96
N GLU A 329 0.04 -20.41 6.30
CA GLU A 329 0.93 -21.33 7.02
C GLU A 329 0.72 -22.79 6.62
N ASN A 330 -0.54 -23.22 6.53
CA ASN A 330 -0.88 -24.57 6.05
C ASN A 330 -0.52 -24.78 4.58
N ALA A 331 -0.48 -23.72 3.78
CA ALA A 331 -0.12 -23.79 2.38
C ALA A 331 1.39 -23.73 2.14
N LEU A 332 2.23 -23.34 3.11
CA LEU A 332 3.68 -23.29 2.93
C LEU A 332 4.21 -24.67 2.55
N GLN A 333 4.79 -24.76 1.35
CA GLN A 333 5.33 -26.01 0.82
C GLN A 333 6.34 -25.70 -0.28
N ASP A 334 7.63 -25.82 0.03
CA ASP A 334 8.70 -25.76 -0.96
C ASP A 334 8.86 -27.12 -1.67
N TYR A 335 9.21 -27.08 -2.95
CA TYR A 335 9.21 -28.24 -3.86
C TYR A 335 10.55 -28.35 -4.57
N TYR A 336 10.92 -29.56 -5.00
CA TYR A 336 12.20 -29.76 -5.72
C TYR A 336 12.13 -29.14 -7.10
N SER A 337 13.25 -28.57 -7.54
CA SER A 337 13.35 -27.99 -8.87
C SER A 337 13.18 -29.06 -9.95
N GLY A 338 12.32 -28.80 -10.94
CA GLY A 338 12.16 -29.61 -12.13
C GLY A 338 10.71 -29.87 -12.51
N ASP A 339 10.47 -30.04 -13.80
CA ASP A 339 9.14 -30.18 -14.41
C ASP A 339 8.33 -31.32 -13.76
N GLN A 340 7.36 -30.93 -12.93
CA GLN A 340 6.46 -31.82 -12.22
C GLN A 340 7.15 -32.87 -11.31
N VAL A 341 8.36 -32.60 -10.84
CA VAL A 341 9.07 -33.48 -9.89
C VAL A 341 8.22 -33.66 -8.62
N PRO A 342 8.05 -34.89 -8.09
CA PRO A 342 7.22 -35.14 -6.92
C PRO A 342 7.55 -34.18 -5.77
N VAL A 343 6.50 -33.58 -5.19
CA VAL A 343 6.64 -32.72 -4.01
C VAL A 343 7.17 -33.61 -2.89
N GLY A 344 8.41 -33.37 -2.50
CA GLY A 344 9.17 -34.21 -1.58
C GLY A 344 8.60 -34.28 -0.16
N PRO A 345 9.38 -34.73 0.83
CA PRO A 345 9.00 -34.60 2.22
C PRO A 345 8.66 -33.14 2.56
N PRO A 346 7.74 -32.88 3.51
CA PRO A 346 7.35 -31.53 3.89
C PRO A 346 8.57 -30.67 4.23
N ARG A 347 8.70 -29.56 3.51
CA ARG A 347 9.73 -28.54 3.73
C ARG A 347 9.15 -27.18 3.42
N THR A 348 9.63 -26.17 4.12
CA THR A 348 9.26 -24.77 3.88
C THR A 348 10.53 -23.96 3.79
N ALA A 349 10.53 -22.99 2.89
CA ALA A 349 11.63 -22.07 2.69
C ALA A 349 11.07 -20.75 2.18
N MET A 350 11.80 -19.67 2.38
CA MET A 350 11.45 -18.35 1.87
C MET A 350 12.68 -17.56 1.44
N ILE A 351 12.47 -16.60 0.55
CA ILE A 351 13.44 -15.58 0.19
C ILE A 351 13.02 -14.27 0.86
N VAL A 352 13.89 -13.74 1.71
CA VAL A 352 13.75 -12.40 2.30
C VAL A 352 14.38 -11.40 1.35
N ILE A 353 13.60 -10.44 0.87
CA ILE A 353 14.05 -9.38 -0.03
C ILE A 353 14.10 -8.07 0.75
N SER A 354 15.25 -7.40 0.70
CA SER A 354 15.49 -6.11 1.34
C SER A 354 15.79 -5.02 0.30
N LYS A 355 15.58 -3.76 0.67
CA LYS A 355 16.01 -2.64 -0.18
C LYS A 355 17.53 -2.52 -0.17
N PRO A 356 18.18 -2.28 -1.33
CA PRO A 356 19.61 -1.98 -1.39
C PRO A 356 19.92 -0.77 -0.51
N THR A 357 21.00 -0.87 0.27
CA THR A 357 21.48 0.22 1.15
C THR A 357 22.22 1.30 0.38
#